data_AF-A0A146LC59-F1
#
_entry.id   AF-A0A146LC59-F1
#
_cell.length_a   1.000
_cell.length_b   1.000
_cell.length_c   1.000
_cell.angle_alpha   90.00
_cell.angle_beta   90.00
_cell.angle_gamma   90.00
#
_symmetry.space_group_name_H-M   'P 1'
#
loop_
_entity.id
_entity.type
_entity.pdbx_description
1 polymer ?
#
loop_
_entity_poly.entity_id
_entity_poly.type
_entity_poly.pdbx_seq_one_letter_code
_entity_poly.pdbx_strand_id
1 'polypeptide(L)'
;MELILMRDTKSHTARDDDYWTPLHVAAARGHSQCVKILLWCNADLAAAVRDESGKRTAIDLIMLCIPQPVDFLEGILDAYITFDGKSMTDEDAKITIKYDVLVPDDRCERQLKVMNALLNCDKIDTIQKLLLHPVIETFLCLKWRKLRIFFVMIMILYGIMTSALTVYAHLMYVEKTSDPLLLDIANAASCVMIFFDFIILFLEIMNLIQLHRFYIKDFESLIKWGMIITCFVVGMADPTYNWTKYVAATAVLLSWLELLFLLARCPSWGYYVLMFSRVAVDVLKVLSTFVLMFIGFTFSFLILFEGTDPFRNFFESFIKLLVMTLEFDYQNMFEPVKGVTALSVTGRLTFISFLILVSIVMMNLMLGLAVNDISALKAQGKTQRLVKQTQFLSLLEMLVYNRTLKRLLPLRIYRPFEDRRAVDDKIIVRPAKPLESINHTLPKSLREAVIDSIWSKSQDNEVEVTISLQDINQKIEDLTDVVKRGSSSSSSSVGGGNILQPLLSVLEDIQHEQAAMKAVLDDIKSKIGEDRASRASVRGHWGPRPPQRT
;
A
#
# COMPACT_ATOMS: atom_id res chain seq x y z
N MET A 1 31.58 4.38 18.59
CA MET A 1 30.60 3.42 18.04
C MET A 1 31.16 2.71 16.82
N GLU A 2 31.55 3.44 15.77
CA GLU A 2 32.12 2.85 14.54
C GLU A 2 33.31 1.90 14.79
N LEU A 3 34.28 2.32 15.59
CA LEU A 3 35.45 1.48 15.95
C LEU A 3 35.08 0.16 16.65
N ILE A 4 33.98 0.14 17.41
CA ILE A 4 33.51 -1.06 18.12
C ILE A 4 32.83 -2.00 17.13
N LEU A 5 31.97 -1.46 16.26
CA LEU A 5 31.24 -2.21 15.25
C LEU A 5 32.17 -2.76 14.15
N MET A 6 33.26 -2.05 13.84
CA MET A 6 34.31 -2.55 12.94
C MET A 6 35.12 -3.71 13.53
N ARG A 7 35.25 -3.77 14.87
CA ARG A 7 36.01 -4.84 15.55
C ARG A 7 35.16 -6.05 15.92
N ASP A 8 33.89 -5.84 16.25
CA ASP A 8 32.94 -6.91 16.58
C ASP A 8 31.61 -6.69 15.84
N THR A 9 31.40 -7.50 14.80
CA THR A 9 30.20 -7.47 13.97
C THR A 9 28.96 -7.97 14.68
N LYS A 10 29.04 -8.56 15.89
CA LYS A 10 27.85 -9.03 16.65
C LYS A 10 27.38 -8.04 17.71
N SER A 11 28.19 -7.05 18.07
CA SER A 11 27.90 -6.08 19.12
C SER A 11 26.61 -5.29 18.90
N HIS A 12 26.19 -5.09 17.64
CA HIS A 12 24.92 -4.41 17.30
C HIS A 12 23.66 -5.23 17.68
N THR A 13 23.77 -6.54 17.89
CA THR A 13 22.68 -7.44 18.29
C THR A 13 22.64 -7.74 19.78
N ALA A 14 23.63 -7.24 20.54
CA ALA A 14 23.71 -7.44 21.99
C ALA A 14 22.46 -6.90 22.68
N ARG A 15 22.05 -7.55 23.76
CA ARG A 15 20.88 -7.19 24.56
C ARG A 15 21.32 -6.89 25.98
N ASP A 16 20.76 -5.84 26.58
CA ASP A 16 20.89 -5.60 28.01
C ASP A 16 19.88 -6.44 28.82
N ASP A 17 19.83 -6.22 30.12
CA ASP A 17 18.97 -6.96 31.06
C ASP A 17 17.46 -6.76 30.77
N ASP A 18 17.10 -5.64 30.13
CA ASP A 18 15.73 -5.32 29.69
C ASP A 18 15.46 -5.77 28.25
N TYR A 19 16.39 -6.52 27.65
CA TYR A 19 16.38 -6.98 26.25
C TYR A 19 16.52 -5.88 25.19
N TRP A 20 16.92 -4.66 25.58
CA TRP A 20 17.16 -3.57 24.64
C TRP A 20 18.44 -3.80 23.85
N THR A 21 18.33 -3.55 22.54
CA THR A 21 19.49 -3.52 21.66
C THR A 21 20.08 -2.11 21.58
N PRO A 22 21.35 -1.95 21.16
CA PRO A 22 21.95 -0.64 20.92
C PRO A 22 21.09 0.28 20.04
N LEU A 23 20.32 -0.30 19.11
CA LEU A 23 19.39 0.43 18.24
C LEU A 23 18.21 1.01 19.03
N HIS A 24 17.64 0.27 19.98
CA HIS A 24 16.56 0.78 20.84
C HIS A 24 17.04 1.96 21.68
N VAL A 25 18.23 1.85 22.29
CA VAL A 25 18.80 2.92 23.13
C VAL A 25 19.09 4.17 22.30
N ALA A 26 19.70 4.01 21.12
CA ALA A 26 20.00 5.13 20.23
C ALA A 26 18.73 5.81 19.71
N ALA A 27 17.71 5.03 19.33
CA ALA A 27 16.42 5.54 18.87
C ALA A 27 15.66 6.27 19.97
N ALA A 28 15.55 5.69 21.18
CA ALA A 28 14.84 6.30 22.30
C ALA A 28 15.45 7.63 22.75
N ARG A 29 16.76 7.81 22.59
CA ARG A 29 17.46 9.07 22.88
C ARG A 29 17.51 10.05 21.69
N GLY A 30 16.94 9.70 20.55
CA GLY A 30 16.90 10.55 19.37
C GLY A 30 18.27 10.74 18.69
N HIS A 31 19.23 9.84 18.91
CA HIS A 31 20.57 9.94 18.32
C HIS A 31 20.58 9.42 16.88
N SER A 32 20.08 10.23 15.93
CA SER A 32 19.91 9.90 14.51
C SER A 32 21.18 9.33 13.85
N GLN A 33 22.36 9.91 14.14
CA GLN A 33 23.61 9.43 13.56
C GLN A 33 24.03 8.05 14.07
N CYS A 34 23.81 7.78 15.36
CA CYS A 34 24.05 6.45 15.94
C CYS A 34 23.11 5.41 15.34
N VAL A 35 21.83 5.77 15.15
CA VAL A 35 20.85 4.92 14.48
C VAL A 35 21.28 4.61 13.06
N LYS A 36 21.73 5.61 12.29
CA LYS A 36 22.22 5.44 10.92
C LYS A 36 23.39 4.44 10.84
N ILE A 37 24.40 4.59 11.70
CA ILE A 37 25.56 3.70 11.76
C ILE A 37 25.14 2.26 12.13
N LEU A 38 24.25 2.11 13.11
CA LEU A 38 23.76 0.79 13.52
C LEU A 38 22.99 0.07 12.41
N LEU A 39 22.18 0.81 11.64
CA LEU A 39 21.45 0.25 10.50
C LEU A 39 22.39 -0.16 9.36
N TRP A 40 23.46 0.59 9.10
CA TRP A 40 24.52 0.18 8.19
C TRP A 40 25.23 -1.10 8.62
N CYS A 41 25.25 -1.39 9.93
CA CYS A 41 25.72 -2.66 10.49
C CYS A 41 24.65 -3.75 10.55
N ASN A 42 23.53 -3.60 9.83
CA ASN A 42 22.43 -4.57 9.75
C ASN A 42 21.62 -4.77 11.04
N ALA A 43 21.52 -3.73 11.89
CA ALA A 43 20.68 -3.81 13.07
C ALA A 43 19.19 -4.03 12.73
N ASP A 44 18.55 -4.95 13.45
CA ASP A 44 17.17 -5.36 13.18
C ASP A 44 16.15 -4.30 13.61
N LEU A 45 15.52 -3.68 12.61
CA LEU A 45 14.42 -2.71 12.78
C LEU A 45 13.15 -3.34 13.38
N ALA A 46 12.95 -4.65 13.20
CA ALA A 46 11.80 -5.38 13.72
C ALA A 46 12.02 -5.90 15.15
N ALA A 47 13.22 -5.73 15.70
CA ALA A 47 13.51 -6.12 17.06
C ALA A 47 12.55 -5.40 18.00
N ALA A 48 12.01 -6.16 18.96
CA ALA A 48 10.97 -5.66 19.86
C ALA A 48 11.39 -5.83 21.30
N VAL A 49 11.16 -4.79 22.08
CA VAL A 49 11.37 -4.72 23.52
C VAL A 49 10.03 -4.59 24.23
N ARG A 50 9.99 -4.95 25.51
CA ARG A 50 8.88 -4.64 26.39
C ARG A 50 9.28 -3.46 27.24
N ASP A 51 8.46 -2.43 27.18
CA ASP A 51 8.56 -1.22 27.99
C ASP A 51 7.33 -1.15 28.91
N GLU A 52 7.32 -0.25 29.89
CA GLU A 52 6.19 -0.04 30.82
C GLU A 52 4.88 0.26 30.08
N SER A 53 5.00 0.82 28.87
CA SER A 53 3.91 1.18 27.95
C SER A 53 3.46 0.03 27.02
N GLY A 54 4.15 -1.11 27.01
CA GLY A 54 3.84 -2.27 26.17
C GLY A 54 4.99 -2.70 25.26
N LYS A 55 4.67 -3.49 24.22
CA LYS A 55 5.67 -3.98 23.26
C LYS A 55 5.95 -2.91 22.21
N ARG A 56 7.20 -2.44 22.11
CA ARG A 56 7.65 -1.46 21.11
C ARG A 56 8.78 -2.03 20.27
N THR A 57 8.75 -1.76 18.97
CA THR A 57 9.83 -2.10 18.03
C THR A 57 10.85 -0.96 17.92
N ALA A 58 12.04 -1.24 17.39
CA ALA A 58 13.02 -0.19 17.09
C ALA A 58 12.46 0.88 16.13
N ILE A 59 11.63 0.49 15.16
CA ILE A 59 10.92 1.44 14.28
C ILE A 59 9.97 2.32 15.09
N ASP A 60 9.20 1.76 16.04
CA ASP A 60 8.28 2.56 16.85
C ASP A 60 9.03 3.67 17.60
N LEU A 61 10.20 3.35 18.17
CA LEU A 61 11.05 4.32 18.85
C LEU A 61 11.60 5.38 17.88
N ILE A 62 12.00 5.00 16.67
CA ILE A 62 12.42 5.95 15.62
C ILE A 62 11.27 6.91 15.28
N MET A 63 10.06 6.39 15.10
CA MET A 63 8.87 7.19 14.75
C MET A 63 8.38 8.12 15.87
N LEU A 64 8.73 7.80 17.12
CA LEU A 64 8.36 8.56 18.31
C LEU A 64 9.41 9.61 18.69
N CYS A 65 10.71 9.25 18.60
CA CYS A 65 11.78 10.02 19.21
C CYS A 65 12.68 10.76 18.21
N ILE A 66 12.67 10.40 16.92
CA ILE A 66 13.48 11.09 15.90
C ILE A 66 12.63 12.17 15.21
N PRO A 67 13.11 13.42 15.11
CA PRO A 67 12.43 14.47 14.34
C PRO A 67 12.44 14.11 12.85
N GLN A 68 11.33 14.37 12.15
CA GLN A 68 11.16 14.03 10.72
C GLN A 68 11.55 12.57 10.39
N PRO A 69 10.85 11.58 10.98
CA PRO A 69 11.27 10.19 10.88
C PRO A 69 11.13 9.61 9.47
N VAL A 70 10.22 10.14 8.64
CA VAL A 70 10.06 9.72 7.23
C VAL A 70 11.28 10.11 6.43
N ASP A 71 11.64 11.39 6.44
CA ASP A 71 12.78 11.92 5.68
C ASP A 71 14.08 11.23 6.12
N PHE A 72 14.23 10.96 7.42
CA PHE A 72 15.34 10.19 7.96
C PHE A 72 15.39 8.75 7.43
N LEU A 73 14.26 8.04 7.42
CA LEU A 73 14.19 6.66 6.91
C LEU A 73 14.31 6.58 5.39
N GLU A 74 13.75 7.55 4.66
CA GLU A 74 13.94 7.70 3.22
C GLU A 74 15.42 7.89 2.92
N GLY A 75 16.11 8.80 3.62
CA GLY A 75 17.55 9.01 3.49
C GLY A 75 18.39 7.76 3.83
N ILE A 76 17.92 6.90 4.74
CA ILE A 76 18.55 5.60 5.00
C ILE A 76 18.33 4.66 3.82
N LEU A 77 17.08 4.43 3.40
CA LEU A 77 16.76 3.52 2.28
C LEU A 77 17.46 3.96 0.98
N ASP A 78 17.61 5.27 0.82
CA ASP A 78 18.30 5.91 -0.27
C ASP A 78 19.78 5.54 -0.36
N ALA A 79 20.44 5.32 0.77
CA ALA A 79 21.83 4.87 0.84
C ALA A 79 22.01 3.40 0.40
N TYR A 80 20.92 2.61 0.36
CA TYR A 80 20.93 1.22 -0.11
C TYR A 80 20.73 1.08 -1.62
N ILE A 81 20.55 2.19 -2.33
CA ILE A 81 20.57 2.27 -3.79
C ILE A 81 21.95 2.78 -4.21
N THR A 82 22.80 1.89 -4.73
CA THR A 82 24.15 2.26 -5.21
C THR A 82 24.19 2.27 -6.74
N PHE A 83 24.95 3.21 -7.29
CA PHE A 83 25.20 3.30 -8.72
C PHE A 83 26.68 3.01 -9.00
N ASP A 84 26.93 1.94 -9.75
CA ASP A 84 28.25 1.53 -10.21
C ASP A 84 28.35 1.87 -11.72
N GLY A 85 28.84 3.06 -12.04
CA GLY A 85 29.01 3.54 -13.41
C GLY A 85 29.60 4.96 -13.45
N LYS A 86 30.20 5.36 -14.58
CA LYS A 86 30.67 6.74 -14.78
C LYS A 86 29.55 7.61 -15.36
N SER A 87 28.80 7.05 -16.32
CA SER A 87 27.56 7.63 -16.84
C SER A 87 26.44 6.59 -16.85
N MET A 88 25.19 7.07 -16.72
CA MET A 88 23.98 6.25 -16.84
C MET A 88 23.73 5.73 -18.27
N THR A 89 24.44 6.28 -19.25
CA THR A 89 24.38 5.85 -20.66
C THR A 89 25.36 4.73 -20.99
N ASP A 90 26.31 4.44 -20.10
CA ASP A 90 27.28 3.35 -20.27
C ASP A 90 26.57 1.99 -20.30
N GLU A 91 26.97 1.12 -21.24
CA GLU A 91 26.42 -0.25 -21.33
C GLU A 91 26.67 -1.09 -20.07
N ASP A 92 27.71 -0.74 -19.31
CA ASP A 92 28.14 -1.40 -18.07
C ASP A 92 27.56 -0.78 -16.79
N ALA A 93 26.79 0.31 -16.91
CA ALA A 93 26.15 0.96 -15.78
C ALA A 93 25.25 -0.02 -15.01
N LYS A 94 25.47 -0.11 -13.69
CA LYS A 94 24.72 -1.02 -12.80
C LYS A 94 24.18 -0.24 -11.61
N ILE A 95 22.87 -0.27 -11.46
CA ILE A 95 22.20 0.19 -10.26
C ILE A 95 21.97 -1.04 -9.38
N THR A 96 22.57 -1.06 -8.18
CA THR A 96 22.41 -2.14 -7.22
C THR A 96 21.51 -1.67 -6.09
N ILE A 97 20.38 -2.35 -5.88
CA ILE A 97 19.52 -2.14 -4.71
C ILE A 97 19.79 -3.27 -3.73
N LYS A 98 20.20 -2.92 -2.52
CA LYS A 98 20.42 -3.86 -1.41
C LYS A 98 19.20 -3.88 -0.48
N TYR A 99 18.80 -5.06 -0.02
CA TYR A 99 17.64 -5.26 0.84
C TYR A 99 18.00 -5.57 2.30
N ASP A 100 19.28 -5.43 2.67
CA ASP A 100 19.80 -5.82 3.98
C ASP A 100 19.06 -5.13 5.16
N VAL A 101 18.61 -3.87 5.00
CA VAL A 101 17.77 -3.15 6.00
C VAL A 101 16.43 -3.84 6.24
N LEU A 102 15.82 -4.37 5.18
CA LEU A 102 14.51 -5.00 5.25
C LEU A 102 14.63 -6.47 5.70
N VAL A 103 15.79 -7.09 5.48
CA VAL A 103 16.09 -8.48 5.82
C VAL A 103 17.39 -8.54 6.65
N PRO A 104 17.35 -8.14 7.93
CA PRO A 104 18.55 -8.01 8.75
C PRO A 104 19.20 -9.34 9.17
N ASP A 105 18.44 -10.45 9.15
CA ASP A 105 18.94 -11.79 9.53
C ASP A 105 18.52 -12.86 8.50
N ASP A 106 19.51 -13.42 7.81
CA ASP A 106 19.35 -14.51 6.83
C ASP A 106 18.97 -15.85 7.50
N ARG A 107 19.19 -15.99 8.82
CA ARG A 107 18.78 -17.21 9.57
C ARG A 107 17.28 -17.23 9.85
N CYS A 108 16.62 -16.08 9.73
CA CYS A 108 15.20 -15.98 9.92
C CYS A 108 14.50 -16.35 8.61
N GLU A 109 13.84 -17.50 8.62
CA GLU A 109 12.89 -17.97 7.60
C GLU A 109 11.79 -16.94 7.20
N ARG A 110 11.76 -15.71 7.72
CA ARG A 110 10.72 -14.71 7.44
C ARG A 110 11.35 -13.37 7.07
N GLN A 111 11.20 -12.96 5.81
CA GLN A 111 11.76 -11.73 5.25
C GLN A 111 10.82 -10.51 5.43
N LEU A 112 9.56 -10.71 5.82
CA LEU A 112 8.60 -9.62 6.03
C LEU A 112 8.50 -9.13 7.47
N LYS A 113 9.42 -9.52 8.36
CA LYS A 113 9.40 -9.10 9.77
C LYS A 113 9.49 -7.58 9.95
N VAL A 114 10.48 -6.94 9.31
CA VAL A 114 10.65 -5.47 9.34
C VAL A 114 9.43 -4.79 8.73
N MET A 115 8.90 -5.37 7.66
CA MET A 115 7.73 -4.86 6.99
C MET A 115 6.46 -4.93 7.87
N ASN A 116 6.27 -6.02 8.61
CA ASN A 116 5.20 -6.13 9.59
C ASN A 116 5.37 -5.17 10.77
N ALA A 117 6.61 -4.90 11.19
CA ALA A 117 6.89 -3.88 12.20
C ALA A 117 6.48 -2.49 11.68
N LEU A 118 6.87 -2.12 10.45
CA LEU A 118 6.44 -0.88 9.80
C LEU A 118 4.91 -0.74 9.75
N LEU A 119 4.19 -1.80 9.39
CA LEU A 119 2.73 -1.73 9.29
C LEU A 119 2.00 -1.62 10.64
N ASN A 120 2.62 -2.08 11.73
CA ASN A 120 2.00 -2.08 13.06
C ASN A 120 2.29 -0.80 13.86
N CYS A 121 3.08 0.13 13.33
CA CYS A 121 3.33 1.40 13.99
C CYS A 121 2.05 2.25 14.08
N ASP A 122 1.92 3.01 15.16
CA ASP A 122 0.74 3.84 15.43
C ASP A 122 0.47 4.94 14.37
N LYS A 123 1.50 5.36 13.63
CA LYS A 123 1.43 6.42 12.59
C LYS A 123 1.38 5.84 11.17
N ILE A 124 0.38 5.02 10.87
CA ILE A 124 0.24 4.33 9.57
C ILE A 124 0.23 5.31 8.38
N ASP A 125 -0.42 6.47 8.48
CA ASP A 125 -0.50 7.46 7.39
C ASP A 125 0.86 8.04 6.99
N THR A 126 1.79 8.08 7.95
CA THR A 126 3.16 8.56 7.75
C THR A 126 4.00 7.48 7.03
N ILE A 127 3.76 6.21 7.36
CA ILE A 127 4.44 5.05 6.76
C ILE A 127 3.92 4.72 5.38
N GLN A 128 2.66 5.02 5.11
CA GLN A 128 2.05 4.93 3.79
C GLN A 128 2.89 5.65 2.71
N LYS A 129 3.46 6.82 3.03
CA LYS A 129 4.38 7.53 2.13
C LYS A 129 5.69 6.78 1.95
N LEU A 130 6.29 6.29 3.05
CA LEU A 130 7.52 5.51 3.03
C LEU A 130 7.38 4.20 2.23
N LEU A 131 6.21 3.56 2.22
CA LEU A 131 5.98 2.34 1.43
C LEU A 131 6.10 2.57 -0.08
N LEU A 132 5.86 3.80 -0.56
CA LEU A 132 6.05 4.17 -1.97
C LEU A 132 7.53 4.30 -2.36
N HIS A 133 8.45 4.20 -1.40
CA HIS A 133 9.87 4.27 -1.66
C HIS A 133 10.30 3.14 -2.62
N PRO A 134 11.13 3.42 -3.64
CA PRO A 134 11.48 2.45 -4.68
C PRO A 134 12.02 1.12 -4.13
N VAL A 135 12.85 1.14 -3.08
CA VAL A 135 13.41 -0.07 -2.44
C VAL A 135 12.32 -0.98 -1.87
N ILE A 136 11.31 -0.39 -1.22
CA ILE A 136 10.21 -1.16 -0.63
C ILE A 136 9.30 -1.68 -1.74
N GLU A 137 8.97 -0.84 -2.72
CA GLU A 137 8.09 -1.22 -3.83
C GLU A 137 8.73 -2.33 -4.70
N THR A 138 10.05 -2.26 -4.95
CA THR A 138 10.79 -3.31 -5.69
C THR A 138 10.85 -4.60 -4.90
N PHE A 139 11.14 -4.54 -3.59
CA PHE A 139 11.17 -5.71 -2.71
C PHE A 139 9.82 -6.44 -2.68
N LEU A 140 8.72 -5.71 -2.46
CA LEU A 140 7.36 -6.26 -2.44
C LEU A 140 6.96 -6.86 -3.79
N CYS A 141 7.35 -6.22 -4.90
CA CYS A 141 7.10 -6.75 -6.25
C CYS A 141 7.82 -8.09 -6.49
N LEU A 142 9.10 -8.19 -6.07
CA LEU A 142 9.87 -9.43 -6.20
C LEU A 142 9.28 -10.53 -5.33
N LYS A 143 8.98 -10.23 -4.07
CA LYS A 143 8.39 -11.18 -3.12
C LYS A 143 7.01 -11.67 -3.60
N TRP A 144 6.17 -10.77 -4.13
CA TRP A 144 4.91 -11.15 -4.77
C TRP A 144 5.12 -12.09 -5.95
N ARG A 145 6.08 -11.82 -6.84
CA ARG A 145 6.35 -12.68 -8.02
C ARG A 145 6.73 -14.10 -7.61
N LYS A 146 7.46 -14.27 -6.49
CA LYS A 146 7.78 -15.60 -5.93
C LYS A 146 6.56 -16.29 -5.32
N LEU A 147 5.73 -15.54 -4.60
CA LEU A 147 4.59 -16.09 -3.84
C LEU A 147 3.26 -16.17 -4.63
N ARG A 148 3.18 -15.58 -5.84
CA ARG A 148 1.95 -15.53 -6.66
C ARG A 148 1.31 -16.88 -6.93
N ILE A 149 2.09 -17.96 -6.95
CA ILE A 149 1.56 -19.31 -7.21
C ILE A 149 0.70 -19.80 -6.04
N PHE A 150 1.09 -19.52 -4.79
CA PHE A 150 0.24 -19.84 -3.64
C PHE A 150 -1.05 -19.00 -3.65
N PHE A 151 -0.96 -17.73 -4.05
CA PHE A 151 -2.16 -16.92 -4.26
C PHE A 151 -3.08 -17.53 -5.32
N VAL A 152 -2.56 -17.97 -6.47
CA VAL A 152 -3.35 -18.66 -7.49
C VAL A 152 -3.94 -19.96 -6.96
N MET A 153 -3.20 -20.74 -6.15
CA MET A 153 -3.76 -21.95 -5.51
C MET A 153 -4.92 -21.62 -4.57
N ILE A 154 -4.82 -20.55 -3.76
CA ILE A 154 -5.91 -20.08 -2.91
C ILE A 154 -7.11 -19.61 -3.78
N MET A 155 -6.86 -18.86 -4.86
CA MET A 155 -7.92 -18.46 -5.79
C MET A 155 -8.65 -19.66 -6.38
N ILE A 156 -7.92 -20.71 -6.77
CA ILE A 156 -8.51 -21.95 -7.29
C ILE A 156 -9.33 -22.66 -6.21
N LEU A 157 -8.83 -22.73 -4.97
CA LEU A 157 -9.54 -23.32 -3.83
C LEU A 157 -10.91 -22.66 -3.61
N TYR A 158 -10.93 -21.33 -3.51
CA TYR A 158 -12.17 -20.56 -3.35
C TYR A 158 -13.06 -20.64 -4.60
N GLY A 159 -12.47 -20.65 -5.81
CA GLY A 159 -13.20 -20.79 -7.06
C GLY A 159 -13.92 -22.14 -7.18
N ILE A 160 -13.26 -23.24 -6.81
CA ILE A 160 -13.86 -24.58 -6.79
C ILE A 160 -15.00 -24.61 -5.77
N MET A 161 -14.76 -24.17 -4.54
CA MET A 161 -15.80 -24.11 -3.50
C MET A 161 -17.02 -23.29 -3.96
N THR A 162 -16.80 -22.09 -4.52
CA THR A 162 -17.88 -21.20 -4.97
C THR A 162 -18.65 -21.82 -6.12
N SER A 163 -17.96 -22.41 -7.10
CA SER A 163 -18.61 -23.09 -8.21
C SER A 163 -19.46 -24.28 -7.75
N ALA A 164 -18.95 -25.11 -6.84
CA ALA A 164 -19.68 -26.25 -6.28
C ALA A 164 -20.92 -25.79 -5.49
N LEU A 165 -20.79 -24.74 -4.67
CA LEU A 165 -21.90 -24.12 -3.95
C LEU A 165 -22.97 -23.57 -4.92
N THR A 166 -22.57 -22.89 -6.00
CA THR A 166 -23.53 -22.37 -6.98
C THR A 166 -24.27 -23.47 -7.73
N VAL A 167 -23.57 -24.55 -8.14
CA VAL A 167 -24.17 -25.70 -8.80
C VAL A 167 -25.16 -26.40 -7.86
N TYR A 168 -24.75 -26.68 -6.62
CA TYR A 168 -25.62 -27.27 -5.60
C TYR A 168 -26.87 -26.41 -5.36
N ALA A 169 -26.68 -25.10 -5.17
CA ALA A 169 -27.79 -24.19 -4.91
C ALA A 169 -28.76 -24.09 -6.10
N HIS A 170 -28.25 -24.11 -7.33
CA HIS A 170 -29.08 -24.08 -8.53
C HIS A 170 -29.94 -25.35 -8.66
N LEU A 171 -29.32 -26.53 -8.57
CA LEU A 171 -30.02 -27.81 -8.71
C LEU A 171 -31.07 -28.02 -7.61
N MET A 172 -30.72 -27.70 -6.35
CA MET A 172 -31.62 -27.98 -5.22
C MET A 172 -32.73 -26.93 -5.04
N TYR A 173 -32.44 -25.63 -5.24
CA TYR A 173 -33.41 -24.57 -4.93
C TYR A 173 -34.11 -23.97 -6.15
N VAL A 174 -33.48 -23.99 -7.33
CA VAL A 174 -34.06 -23.42 -8.56
C VAL A 174 -34.74 -24.51 -9.38
N GLU A 175 -33.98 -25.53 -9.79
CA GLU A 175 -34.51 -26.60 -10.63
C GLU A 175 -35.39 -27.58 -9.84
N LYS A 176 -35.11 -27.74 -8.53
CA LYS A 176 -35.80 -28.67 -7.62
C LYS A 176 -35.86 -30.08 -8.23
N THR A 177 -34.71 -30.51 -8.74
CA THR A 177 -34.66 -31.68 -9.60
C THR A 177 -35.08 -32.95 -8.87
N SER A 178 -35.97 -33.72 -9.50
CA SER A 178 -36.36 -35.06 -9.04
C SER A 178 -35.65 -36.18 -9.81
N ASP A 179 -34.91 -35.84 -10.87
CA ASP A 179 -34.17 -36.79 -11.68
C ASP A 179 -32.97 -37.36 -10.90
N PRO A 180 -32.79 -38.69 -10.87
CA PRO A 180 -31.76 -39.33 -10.05
C PRO A 180 -30.34 -38.90 -10.45
N LEU A 181 -30.08 -38.69 -11.75
CA LEU A 181 -28.77 -38.29 -12.25
C LEU A 181 -28.37 -36.87 -11.80
N LEU A 182 -29.32 -35.93 -11.82
CA LEU A 182 -29.06 -34.55 -11.38
C LEU A 182 -28.96 -34.45 -9.86
N LEU A 183 -29.67 -35.32 -9.13
CA LEU A 183 -29.50 -35.47 -7.69
C LEU A 183 -28.10 -36.02 -7.32
N ASP A 184 -27.58 -36.97 -8.07
CA ASP A 184 -26.20 -37.48 -7.90
C ASP A 184 -25.16 -36.38 -8.15
N ILE A 185 -25.37 -35.52 -9.15
CA ILE A 185 -24.52 -34.35 -9.41
C ILE A 185 -24.60 -33.36 -8.25
N ALA A 186 -25.80 -33.07 -7.73
CA ALA A 186 -25.97 -32.18 -6.59
C ALA A 186 -25.26 -32.73 -5.34
N ASN A 187 -25.39 -34.02 -5.06
CA ASN A 187 -24.70 -34.68 -3.95
C ASN A 187 -23.18 -34.64 -4.11
N ALA A 188 -22.67 -34.89 -5.31
CA ALA A 188 -21.24 -34.75 -5.61
C ALA A 188 -20.76 -33.30 -5.41
N ALA A 189 -21.54 -32.30 -5.87
CA ALA A 189 -21.24 -30.88 -5.66
C ALA A 189 -21.24 -30.51 -4.17
N SER A 190 -22.17 -31.03 -3.37
CA SER A 190 -22.19 -30.83 -1.92
C SER A 190 -20.95 -31.40 -1.24
N CYS A 191 -20.56 -32.64 -1.60
CA CYS A 191 -19.33 -33.26 -1.08
C CYS A 191 -18.07 -32.45 -1.41
N VAL A 192 -17.95 -31.98 -2.66
CA VAL A 192 -16.84 -31.11 -3.08
C VAL A 192 -16.87 -29.80 -2.29
N MET A 193 -18.02 -29.14 -2.22
CA MET A 193 -18.19 -27.89 -1.48
C MET A 193 -17.74 -28.03 -0.02
N ILE A 194 -18.27 -29.03 0.72
CA ILE A 194 -17.93 -29.27 2.13
C ILE A 194 -16.44 -29.57 2.30
N PHE A 195 -15.87 -30.41 1.43
CA PHE A 195 -14.44 -30.74 1.50
C PHE A 195 -13.55 -29.50 1.37
N PHE A 196 -13.83 -28.64 0.39
CA PHE A 196 -13.07 -27.40 0.19
C PHE A 196 -13.35 -26.36 1.29
N ASP A 197 -14.57 -26.29 1.82
CA ASP A 197 -14.93 -25.43 2.94
C ASP A 197 -14.15 -25.80 4.22
N PHE A 198 -13.97 -27.10 4.50
CA PHE A 198 -13.10 -27.54 5.61
C PHE A 198 -11.63 -27.16 5.42
N ILE A 199 -11.10 -27.20 4.20
CA ILE A 199 -9.74 -26.74 3.91
C ILE A 199 -9.64 -25.23 4.17
N ILE A 200 -10.63 -24.45 3.70
CA ILE A 200 -10.68 -23.00 3.91
C ILE A 200 -10.79 -22.67 5.41
N LEU A 201 -11.67 -23.35 6.15
CA LEU A 201 -11.81 -23.23 7.60
C LEU A 201 -10.49 -23.50 8.31
N PHE A 202 -9.78 -24.57 7.93
CA PHE A 202 -8.47 -24.88 8.51
C PHE A 202 -7.46 -23.76 8.26
N LEU A 203 -7.37 -23.25 7.03
CA LEU A 203 -6.49 -22.12 6.69
C LEU A 203 -6.85 -20.87 7.49
N GLU A 204 -8.13 -20.61 7.71
CA GLU A 204 -8.58 -19.41 8.42
C GLU A 204 -8.38 -19.51 9.94
N ILE A 205 -8.54 -20.70 10.54
CA ILE A 205 -8.16 -20.95 11.93
C ILE A 205 -6.65 -20.73 12.11
N MET A 206 -5.82 -21.19 11.17
CA MET A 206 -4.39 -20.94 11.21
C MET A 206 -4.05 -19.44 11.16
N ASN A 207 -4.76 -18.68 10.31
CA ASN A 207 -4.63 -17.22 10.25
C ASN A 207 -5.06 -16.55 11.57
N LEU A 208 -6.18 -16.99 12.16
CA LEU A 208 -6.71 -16.44 13.41
C LEU A 208 -5.74 -16.63 14.58
N ILE A 209 -5.16 -17.82 14.73
CA ILE A 209 -4.17 -18.13 15.78
C ILE A 209 -2.92 -17.26 15.61
N GLN A 210 -2.50 -17.00 14.37
CA GLN A 210 -1.32 -16.18 14.07
C GLN A 210 -1.56 -14.68 14.25
N LEU A 211 -2.80 -14.19 14.07
CA LEU A 211 -3.14 -12.76 13.98
C LEU A 211 -4.16 -12.29 15.05
N HIS A 212 -3.96 -12.69 16.30
CA HIS A 212 -4.97 -12.55 17.38
C HIS A 212 -5.54 -11.14 17.65
N ARG A 213 -4.78 -10.03 17.51
CA ARG A 213 -5.22 -8.70 18.02
C ARG A 213 -5.86 -7.75 16.99
N PHE A 214 -5.60 -7.93 15.69
CA PHE A 214 -6.10 -7.02 14.65
C PHE A 214 -7.12 -7.68 13.70
N TYR A 215 -7.21 -9.01 13.71
CA TYR A 215 -8.03 -9.77 12.78
C TYR A 215 -9.54 -9.53 12.92
N ILE A 216 -10.05 -9.32 14.14
CA ILE A 216 -11.50 -9.17 14.43
C ILE A 216 -12.05 -7.80 13.97
N LYS A 217 -11.20 -6.80 13.76
CA LYS A 217 -11.62 -5.45 13.33
C LYS A 217 -11.72 -5.29 11.82
N ASP A 218 -11.22 -6.24 11.03
CA ASP A 218 -11.28 -6.16 9.58
C ASP A 218 -12.63 -6.71 9.06
N PHE A 219 -13.36 -5.91 8.29
CA PHE A 219 -14.67 -6.29 7.73
C PHE A 219 -14.56 -7.49 6.78
N GLU A 220 -13.42 -7.62 6.11
CA GLU A 220 -13.09 -8.74 5.24
C GLU A 220 -13.08 -10.08 6.01
N SER A 221 -12.59 -10.08 7.26
CA SER A 221 -12.63 -11.27 8.12
C SER A 221 -14.05 -11.69 8.46
N LEU A 222 -14.96 -10.75 8.71
CA LEU A 222 -16.37 -11.05 8.99
C LEU A 222 -17.06 -11.72 7.80
N ILE A 223 -16.74 -11.28 6.58
CA ILE A 223 -17.29 -11.86 5.35
C ILE A 223 -16.82 -13.30 5.16
N LYS A 224 -15.53 -13.59 5.41
CA LYS A 224 -15.01 -14.96 5.36
C LYS A 224 -15.68 -15.89 6.35
N TRP A 225 -15.79 -15.49 7.62
CA TRP A 225 -16.48 -16.30 8.63
C TRP A 225 -17.96 -16.48 8.31
N GLY A 226 -18.63 -15.43 7.84
CA GLY A 226 -20.01 -15.51 7.37
C GLY A 226 -20.17 -16.49 6.20
N MET A 227 -19.27 -16.45 5.22
CA MET A 227 -19.23 -17.38 4.10
C MET A 227 -19.03 -18.83 4.57
N ILE A 228 -18.01 -19.10 5.41
CA ILE A 228 -17.72 -20.46 5.91
C ILE A 228 -18.93 -21.02 6.68
N ILE A 229 -19.49 -20.23 7.61
CA ILE A 229 -20.63 -20.68 8.42
C ILE A 229 -21.86 -20.95 7.55
N THR A 230 -22.20 -20.03 6.64
CA THR A 230 -23.37 -20.19 5.77
C THR A 230 -23.19 -21.34 4.77
N CYS A 231 -21.99 -21.54 4.22
CA CYS A 231 -21.65 -22.66 3.35
C CYS A 231 -21.79 -24.01 4.08
N PHE A 232 -21.25 -24.11 5.30
CA PHE A 232 -21.38 -25.30 6.13
C PHE A 232 -22.85 -25.63 6.43
N VAL A 233 -23.67 -24.63 6.78
CA VAL A 233 -25.10 -24.81 7.03
C VAL A 233 -25.83 -25.32 5.78
N VAL A 234 -25.52 -24.78 4.60
CA VAL A 234 -26.13 -25.22 3.33
C VAL A 234 -25.76 -26.66 2.97
N GLY A 235 -24.54 -27.09 3.28
CA GLY A 235 -24.11 -28.47 3.02
C GLY A 235 -24.74 -29.51 3.96
N MET A 236 -25.11 -29.11 5.17
CA MET A 236 -25.62 -30.03 6.21
C MET A 236 -27.15 -30.01 6.37
N ALA A 237 -27.82 -28.93 6.00
CA ALA A 237 -29.25 -28.78 6.19
C ALA A 237 -30.06 -29.42 5.05
N ASP A 238 -31.22 -30.00 5.37
CA ASP A 238 -32.09 -30.56 4.33
C ASP A 238 -32.65 -29.43 3.44
N PRO A 239 -32.55 -29.57 2.10
CA PRO A 239 -32.99 -28.53 1.16
C PRO A 239 -34.52 -28.39 1.08
N THR A 240 -35.27 -29.29 1.71
CA THR A 240 -36.74 -29.26 1.77
C THR A 240 -37.27 -28.13 2.66
N TYR A 241 -36.47 -27.65 3.62
CA TYR A 241 -36.89 -26.59 4.52
C TYR A 241 -36.90 -25.22 3.82
N ASN A 242 -37.97 -24.46 4.00
CA ASN A 242 -38.09 -23.13 3.37
C ASN A 242 -37.02 -22.12 3.81
N TRP A 243 -36.42 -22.29 4.98
CA TRP A 243 -35.42 -21.33 5.48
C TRP A 243 -34.04 -21.54 4.84
N THR A 244 -33.71 -22.75 4.39
CA THR A 244 -32.38 -23.08 3.84
C THR A 244 -32.12 -22.39 2.52
N LYS A 245 -33.17 -22.13 1.71
CA LYS A 245 -33.05 -21.33 0.48
C LYS A 245 -32.55 -19.91 0.73
N TYR A 246 -32.95 -19.28 1.84
CA TYR A 246 -32.49 -17.93 2.19
C TYR A 246 -31.01 -17.96 2.60
N VAL A 247 -30.61 -18.97 3.37
CA VAL A 247 -29.20 -19.17 3.75
C VAL A 247 -28.34 -19.48 2.52
N ALA A 248 -28.82 -20.32 1.60
CA ALA A 248 -28.14 -20.62 0.34
C ALA A 248 -27.96 -19.38 -0.54
N ALA A 249 -28.99 -18.54 -0.67
CA ALA A 249 -28.88 -17.28 -1.40
C ALA A 249 -27.82 -16.35 -0.78
N THR A 250 -27.79 -16.25 0.56
CA THR A 250 -26.76 -15.49 1.28
C THR A 250 -25.37 -16.09 1.11
N ALA A 251 -25.22 -17.41 1.21
CA ALA A 251 -23.94 -18.11 1.06
C ALA A 251 -23.35 -17.89 -0.34
N VAL A 252 -24.18 -17.99 -1.39
CA VAL A 252 -23.77 -17.71 -2.77
C VAL A 252 -23.30 -16.27 -2.89
N LEU A 253 -24.05 -15.29 -2.38
CA LEU A 253 -23.65 -13.89 -2.44
C LEU A 253 -22.31 -13.63 -1.72
N LEU A 254 -22.15 -14.16 -0.49
CA LEU A 254 -20.92 -13.98 0.29
C LEU A 254 -19.70 -14.64 -0.36
N SER A 255 -19.86 -15.82 -0.97
CA SER A 255 -18.75 -16.52 -1.64
C SER A 255 -18.24 -15.79 -2.88
N TRP A 256 -19.13 -15.26 -3.71
CA TRP A 256 -18.73 -14.41 -4.84
C TRP A 256 -18.12 -13.07 -4.38
N LEU A 257 -18.62 -12.49 -3.29
CA LEU A 257 -18.05 -11.28 -2.70
C LEU A 257 -16.63 -11.51 -2.16
N GLU A 258 -16.37 -12.66 -1.53
CA GLU A 258 -15.02 -13.03 -1.08
C GLU A 258 -14.07 -13.25 -2.26
N LEU A 259 -14.52 -13.85 -3.37
CA LEU A 259 -13.72 -13.93 -4.60
C LEU A 259 -13.35 -12.54 -5.14
N LEU A 260 -14.26 -11.56 -5.06
CA LEU A 260 -13.97 -10.18 -5.43
C LEU A 260 -12.89 -9.56 -4.52
N PHE A 261 -12.94 -9.80 -3.20
CA PHE A 261 -11.91 -9.32 -2.28
C PHE A 261 -10.56 -10.01 -2.44
N LEU A 262 -10.54 -11.30 -2.76
CA LEU A 262 -9.30 -11.99 -3.14
C LEU A 262 -8.69 -11.36 -4.40
N LEU A 263 -9.51 -10.96 -5.38
CA LEU A 263 -9.06 -10.22 -6.55
C LEU A 263 -8.49 -8.83 -6.20
N ALA A 264 -8.96 -8.20 -5.12
CA ALA A 264 -8.43 -6.95 -4.59
C ALA A 264 -6.93 -6.99 -4.24
N ARG A 265 -6.40 -8.19 -3.98
CA ARG A 265 -4.98 -8.41 -3.62
C ARG A 265 -4.07 -8.55 -4.85
N CYS A 266 -4.64 -8.68 -6.05
CA CYS A 266 -3.87 -8.77 -7.29
C CYS A 266 -3.29 -7.39 -7.69
N PRO A 267 -1.98 -7.26 -7.98
CA PRO A 267 -1.36 -5.96 -8.28
C PRO A 267 -2.00 -5.20 -9.44
N SER A 268 -2.51 -5.89 -10.46
CA SER A 268 -3.03 -5.27 -11.68
C SER A 268 -4.50 -4.84 -11.57
N TRP A 269 -5.35 -5.62 -10.89
CA TRP A 269 -6.80 -5.38 -10.79
C TRP A 269 -7.22 -4.83 -9.43
N GLY A 270 -6.36 -4.98 -8.42
CA GLY A 270 -6.73 -4.80 -7.03
C GLY A 270 -7.13 -3.39 -6.64
N TYR A 271 -6.51 -2.38 -7.27
CA TYR A 271 -6.84 -0.99 -6.98
C TYR A 271 -8.28 -0.64 -7.37
N TYR A 272 -8.86 -1.24 -8.41
CA TYR A 272 -10.26 -0.99 -8.79
C TYR A 272 -11.22 -1.51 -7.72
N VAL A 273 -10.98 -2.72 -7.20
CA VAL A 273 -11.82 -3.31 -6.16
C VAL A 273 -11.71 -2.53 -4.85
N LEU A 274 -10.50 -2.08 -4.50
CA LEU A 274 -10.27 -1.22 -3.33
C LEU A 274 -10.95 0.15 -3.48
N MET A 275 -10.86 0.77 -4.67
CA MET A 275 -11.58 2.02 -4.97
C MET A 275 -13.09 1.83 -4.87
N PHE A 276 -13.65 0.76 -5.43
CA PHE A 276 -15.08 0.44 -5.33
C PHE A 276 -15.52 0.33 -3.87
N SER A 277 -14.79 -0.43 -3.06
CA SER A 277 -15.12 -0.64 -1.64
C SER A 277 -15.09 0.67 -0.86
N ARG A 278 -14.13 1.56 -1.18
CA ARG A 278 -14.04 2.87 -0.55
C ARG A 278 -15.19 3.78 -0.96
N VAL A 279 -15.49 3.86 -2.26
CA VAL A 279 -16.61 4.63 -2.79
C VAL A 279 -17.93 4.15 -2.20
N ALA A 280 -18.12 2.84 -2.04
CA ALA A 280 -19.31 2.27 -1.40
C ALA A 280 -19.46 2.75 0.06
N VAL A 281 -18.38 2.78 0.83
CA VAL A 281 -18.38 3.30 2.21
C VAL A 281 -18.71 4.79 2.24
N ASP A 282 -18.13 5.59 1.35
CA ASP A 282 -18.38 7.04 1.33
C ASP A 282 -19.83 7.35 0.87
N VAL A 283 -20.37 6.59 -0.07
CA VAL A 283 -21.80 6.59 -0.44
C VAL A 283 -22.69 6.27 0.77
N LEU A 284 -22.37 5.22 1.54
CA LEU A 284 -23.14 4.85 2.73
C LEU A 284 -23.09 5.92 3.82
N LYS A 285 -21.94 6.58 4.02
CA LYS A 285 -21.83 7.70 4.98
C LYS A 285 -22.73 8.87 4.59
N VAL A 286 -22.71 9.24 3.31
CA VAL A 286 -23.57 10.31 2.78
C VAL A 286 -25.03 9.92 2.92
N LEU A 287 -25.42 8.71 2.52
CA LEU A 287 -26.80 8.24 2.67
C LEU A 287 -27.25 8.24 4.14
N SER A 288 -26.36 7.93 5.07
CA SER A 288 -26.63 7.96 6.51
C SER A 288 -26.98 9.36 7.04
N THR A 289 -26.47 10.46 6.46
CA THR A 289 -26.84 11.82 6.90
C THR A 289 -28.26 12.18 6.48
N PHE A 290 -28.78 11.54 5.43
CA PHE A 290 -30.12 11.76 4.89
C PHE A 290 -31.16 10.78 5.41
N VAL A 291 -30.82 9.86 6.32
CA VAL A 291 -31.76 8.83 6.80
C VAL A 291 -33.02 9.44 7.44
N LEU A 292 -32.89 10.59 8.12
CA LEU A 292 -34.02 11.32 8.70
C LEU A 292 -35.01 11.80 7.64
N MET A 293 -34.50 12.24 6.48
CA MET A 293 -35.33 12.64 5.34
C MET A 293 -36.09 11.43 4.79
N PHE A 294 -35.44 10.27 4.65
CA PHE A 294 -36.09 9.04 4.23
C PHE A 294 -37.19 8.61 5.19
N ILE A 295 -36.95 8.67 6.51
CA ILE A 295 -37.96 8.35 7.52
C ILE A 295 -39.17 9.29 7.39
N GLY A 296 -38.94 10.60 7.19
CA GLY A 296 -40.01 11.58 6.99
C GLY A 296 -40.88 11.30 5.77
N PHE A 297 -40.26 11.05 4.61
CA PHE A 297 -41.00 10.69 3.40
C PHE A 297 -41.67 9.32 3.52
N THR A 298 -41.06 8.35 4.23
CA THR A 298 -41.66 7.03 4.46
C THR A 298 -42.99 7.15 5.18
N PHE A 299 -43.05 7.90 6.28
CA PHE A 299 -44.32 8.13 6.98
C PHE A 299 -45.29 8.98 6.16
N SER A 300 -44.81 9.96 5.41
CA SER A 300 -45.68 10.77 4.54
C SER A 300 -46.38 9.92 3.47
N PHE A 301 -45.66 8.99 2.83
CA PHE A 301 -46.25 8.08 1.85
C PHE A 301 -47.12 7.01 2.51
N LEU A 302 -46.73 6.49 3.68
CA LEU A 302 -47.56 5.54 4.44
C LEU A 302 -48.94 6.14 4.78
N ILE A 303 -48.98 7.41 5.19
CA ILE A 303 -50.23 8.13 5.49
C ILE A 303 -51.02 8.41 4.22
N LEU A 304 -50.36 8.88 3.15
CA LEU A 304 -51.01 9.23 1.89
C LEU A 304 -51.66 8.03 1.19
N PHE A 305 -51.03 6.87 1.29
CA PHE A 305 -51.51 5.61 0.71
C PHE A 305 -52.25 4.76 1.74
N GLU A 306 -52.55 5.29 2.93
CA GLU A 306 -53.36 4.63 3.97
C GLU A 306 -52.93 3.18 4.29
N GLY A 307 -51.64 2.86 4.17
CA GLY A 307 -51.15 1.49 4.39
C GLY A 307 -51.54 0.49 3.31
N THR A 308 -51.87 0.92 2.08
CA THR A 308 -52.13 0.03 0.94
C THR A 308 -50.89 -0.19 0.07
N ASP A 309 -50.91 -1.19 -0.82
CA ASP A 309 -49.84 -1.38 -1.81
C ASP A 309 -49.57 -0.09 -2.59
N PRO A 310 -48.29 0.33 -2.81
CA PRO A 310 -47.03 -0.34 -2.47
C PRO A 310 -46.45 0.00 -1.07
N PHE A 311 -47.17 0.72 -0.21
CA PHE A 311 -46.73 1.23 1.09
C PHE A 311 -47.55 0.64 2.25
N ARG A 312 -47.45 -0.67 2.48
CA ARG A 312 -48.28 -1.32 3.52
C ARG A 312 -47.76 -1.13 4.93
N ASN A 313 -46.46 -1.35 5.11
CA ASN A 313 -45.76 -1.33 6.38
C ASN A 313 -44.54 -0.41 6.30
N PHE A 314 -43.99 0.00 7.45
CA PHE A 314 -42.80 0.84 7.50
C PHE A 314 -41.63 0.26 6.67
N PHE A 315 -41.32 -1.03 6.82
CA PHE A 315 -40.20 -1.67 6.12
C PHE A 315 -40.41 -1.75 4.60
N GLU A 316 -41.58 -2.19 4.16
CA GLU A 316 -41.93 -2.25 2.73
C GLU A 316 -41.90 -0.85 2.11
N SER A 317 -42.44 0.13 2.83
CA SER A 317 -42.45 1.53 2.41
C SER A 317 -41.03 2.08 2.30
N PHE A 318 -40.20 1.86 3.32
CA PHE A 318 -38.82 2.34 3.33
C PHE A 318 -38.01 1.74 2.19
N ILE A 319 -38.15 0.43 1.91
CA ILE A 319 -37.50 -0.22 0.77
C ILE A 319 -38.05 0.32 -0.56
N LYS A 320 -39.37 0.52 -0.69
CA LYS A 320 -39.96 1.13 -1.90
C LYS A 320 -39.39 2.54 -2.11
N LEU A 321 -39.27 3.37 -1.07
CA LEU A 321 -38.61 4.68 -1.17
C LEU A 321 -37.15 4.58 -1.60
N LEU A 322 -36.38 3.62 -1.07
CA LEU A 322 -35.00 3.41 -1.48
C LEU A 322 -34.91 3.05 -2.96
N VAL A 323 -35.78 2.16 -3.45
CA VAL A 323 -35.87 1.81 -4.88
C VAL A 323 -36.27 3.03 -5.72
N MET A 324 -37.19 3.86 -5.22
CA MET A 324 -37.64 5.09 -5.87
C MET A 324 -36.57 6.19 -5.99
N THR A 325 -35.40 6.03 -5.36
CA THR A 325 -34.26 6.93 -5.58
C THR A 325 -33.67 6.76 -6.99
N LEU A 326 -33.77 5.56 -7.57
CA LEU A 326 -33.17 5.19 -8.85
C LEU A 326 -34.22 4.97 -9.95
N GLU A 327 -35.40 4.46 -9.60
CA GLU A 327 -36.45 4.10 -10.57
C GLU A 327 -37.80 4.74 -10.20
N PHE A 328 -38.36 5.54 -11.10
CA PHE A 328 -39.64 6.23 -10.87
C PHE A 328 -40.83 5.44 -11.41
N ASP A 329 -41.71 5.02 -10.51
CA ASP A 329 -42.90 4.23 -10.83
C ASP A 329 -44.20 5.05 -10.69
N TYR A 330 -44.23 6.25 -11.26
CA TYR A 330 -45.37 7.19 -11.07
C TYR A 330 -46.70 6.63 -11.60
N GLN A 331 -46.65 5.94 -12.74
CA GLN A 331 -47.85 5.48 -13.46
C GLN A 331 -48.65 4.45 -12.66
N ASN A 332 -47.98 3.53 -11.96
CA ASN A 332 -48.63 2.52 -11.15
C ASN A 332 -49.04 3.04 -9.75
N MET A 333 -48.43 4.14 -9.29
CA MET A 333 -48.73 4.73 -7.98
C MET A 333 -49.96 5.65 -8.00
N PHE A 334 -50.19 6.35 -9.10
CA PHE A 334 -51.31 7.29 -9.23
C PHE A 334 -52.15 6.90 -10.43
N GLU A 335 -52.87 5.78 -10.34
CA GLU A 335 -53.88 5.43 -11.33
C GLU A 335 -54.83 6.62 -11.58
N PRO A 336 -55.32 6.82 -12.81
CA PRO A 336 -56.25 7.88 -13.14
C PRO A 336 -57.63 7.57 -12.53
N VAL A 337 -57.77 7.79 -11.24
CA VAL A 337 -59.07 7.77 -10.56
C VAL A 337 -59.91 8.91 -11.15
N LYS A 338 -61.12 8.59 -11.59
CA LYS A 338 -62.10 9.55 -12.11
C LYS A 338 -62.48 10.55 -11.01
N GLY A 339 -61.80 11.69 -10.98
CA GLY A 339 -62.06 12.81 -10.07
C GLY A 339 -60.79 13.27 -9.35
N VAL A 340 -60.52 14.59 -9.37
CA VAL A 340 -59.37 15.18 -8.66
C VAL A 340 -59.78 15.40 -7.20
N THR A 341 -59.35 14.52 -6.31
CA THR A 341 -59.47 14.73 -4.85
C THR A 341 -58.32 15.59 -4.33
N ALA A 342 -58.52 16.35 -3.25
CA ALA A 342 -57.45 17.13 -2.61
C ALA A 342 -56.26 16.24 -2.18
N LEU A 343 -56.56 14.99 -1.77
CA LEU A 343 -55.56 13.96 -1.47
C LEU A 343 -54.68 13.61 -2.69
N SER A 344 -55.26 13.59 -3.90
CA SER A 344 -54.51 13.38 -5.15
C SER A 344 -53.54 14.53 -5.45
N VAL A 345 -53.93 15.77 -5.14
CA VAL A 345 -53.07 16.95 -5.32
C VAL A 345 -51.92 16.96 -4.31
N THR A 346 -52.23 16.77 -3.02
CA THR A 346 -51.21 16.69 -1.96
C THR A 346 -50.24 15.55 -2.22
N GLY A 347 -50.73 14.39 -2.67
CA GLY A 347 -49.89 13.26 -3.00
C GLY A 347 -48.92 13.50 -4.15
N ARG A 348 -49.38 14.17 -5.22
CA ARG A 348 -48.53 14.59 -6.34
C ARG A 348 -47.50 15.62 -5.92
N LEU A 349 -47.86 16.57 -5.05
CA LEU A 349 -46.93 17.57 -4.52
C LEU A 349 -45.85 16.93 -3.63
N THR A 350 -46.22 16.02 -2.73
CA THR A 350 -45.26 15.25 -1.92
C THR A 350 -44.33 14.41 -2.81
N PHE A 351 -44.86 13.79 -3.86
CA PHE A 351 -44.07 13.06 -4.84
C PHE A 351 -43.08 13.95 -5.62
N ILE A 352 -43.53 15.11 -6.09
CA ILE A 352 -42.64 16.09 -6.75
C ILE A 352 -41.55 16.57 -5.78
N SER A 353 -41.90 16.86 -4.53
CA SER A 353 -40.91 17.24 -3.52
C SER A 353 -39.89 16.13 -3.26
N PHE A 354 -40.32 14.87 -3.23
CA PHE A 354 -39.44 13.71 -3.12
C PHE A 354 -38.50 13.60 -4.32
N LEU A 355 -39.01 13.74 -5.55
CA LEU A 355 -38.19 13.72 -6.77
C LEU A 355 -37.10 14.79 -6.75
N ILE A 356 -37.45 16.02 -6.37
CA ILE A 356 -36.48 17.12 -6.34
C ILE A 356 -35.43 16.87 -5.26
N LEU A 357 -35.84 16.59 -4.02
CA LEU A 357 -34.92 16.51 -2.88
C LEU A 357 -34.10 15.22 -2.86
N VAL A 358 -34.74 14.07 -3.07
CA VAL A 358 -34.10 12.76 -2.95
C VAL A 358 -33.54 12.31 -4.28
N SER A 359 -34.27 12.44 -5.38
CA SER A 359 -33.84 11.82 -6.63
C SER A 359 -32.92 12.72 -7.45
N ILE A 360 -33.11 14.04 -7.42
CA ILE A 360 -32.26 14.99 -8.16
C ILE A 360 -31.14 15.51 -7.26
N VAL A 361 -31.48 16.19 -6.16
CA VAL A 361 -30.50 16.86 -5.30
C VAL A 361 -29.55 15.86 -4.65
N MET A 362 -30.06 14.81 -4.00
CA MET A 362 -29.21 13.82 -3.34
C MET A 362 -28.36 13.03 -4.36
N MET A 363 -28.93 12.55 -5.47
CA MET A 363 -28.17 11.79 -6.47
C MET A 363 -27.04 12.62 -7.09
N ASN A 364 -27.31 13.89 -7.41
CA ASN A 364 -26.29 14.80 -7.93
C ASN A 364 -25.23 15.13 -6.88
N LEU A 365 -25.60 15.22 -5.60
CA LEU A 365 -24.63 15.36 -4.51
C LEU A 365 -23.73 14.13 -4.39
N MET A 366 -24.30 12.92 -4.47
CA MET A 366 -23.55 11.67 -4.41
C MET A 366 -22.58 11.53 -5.59
N LEU A 367 -23.03 11.84 -6.81
CA LEU A 367 -22.17 11.89 -8.00
C LEU A 367 -21.09 12.96 -7.87
N GLY A 368 -21.44 14.16 -7.38
CA GLY A 368 -20.51 15.27 -7.20
C GLY A 368 -19.38 14.94 -6.21
N LEU A 369 -19.71 14.27 -5.09
CA LEU A 369 -18.72 13.81 -4.12
C LEU A 369 -17.83 12.70 -4.70
N ALA A 370 -18.42 11.71 -5.38
CA ALA A 370 -17.65 10.61 -5.96
C ALA A 370 -16.69 11.08 -7.08
N VAL A 371 -17.11 12.05 -7.90
CA VAL A 371 -16.28 12.60 -9.00
C VAL A 371 -15.18 13.51 -8.45
N ASN A 372 -15.48 14.37 -7.48
CA ASN A 372 -14.47 15.24 -6.87
C ASN A 372 -13.37 14.44 -6.17
N ASP A 373 -13.72 13.29 -5.58
CA ASP A 373 -12.77 12.48 -4.83
C ASP A 373 -11.96 11.51 -5.72
N ILE A 374 -12.28 11.31 -7.00
CA ILE A 374 -11.67 10.24 -7.82
C ILE A 374 -10.14 10.33 -7.92
N SER A 375 -9.61 11.54 -8.01
CA SER A 375 -8.16 11.80 -8.09
C SER A 375 -7.47 11.49 -6.76
N ALA A 376 -8.07 11.92 -5.65
CA ALA A 376 -7.59 11.62 -4.30
C ALA A 376 -7.69 10.11 -4.00
N LEU A 377 -8.80 9.47 -4.39
CA LEU A 377 -9.04 8.03 -4.28
C LEU A 377 -8.04 7.21 -5.08
N LYS A 378 -7.62 7.68 -6.26
CA LYS A 378 -6.60 7.01 -7.07
C LYS A 378 -5.23 7.07 -6.40
N ALA A 379 -4.85 8.22 -5.85
CA ALA A 379 -3.59 8.38 -5.11
C ALA A 379 -3.59 7.51 -3.84
N GLN A 380 -4.65 7.60 -3.04
CA GLN A 380 -4.82 6.80 -1.83
C GLN A 380 -4.90 5.30 -2.13
N GLY A 381 -5.58 4.91 -3.21
CA GLY A 381 -5.74 3.53 -3.65
C GLY A 381 -4.41 2.85 -3.98
N LYS A 382 -3.44 3.59 -4.55
CA LYS A 382 -2.08 3.05 -4.79
C LYS A 382 -1.41 2.65 -3.48
N THR A 383 -1.51 3.51 -2.47
CA THR A 383 -0.84 3.32 -1.18
C THR A 383 -1.55 2.26 -0.34
N GLN A 384 -2.88 2.28 -0.29
CA GLN A 384 -3.69 1.26 0.38
C GLN A 384 -3.48 -0.12 -0.26
N ARG A 385 -3.34 -0.20 -1.59
CA ARG A 385 -2.99 -1.43 -2.28
C ARG A 385 -1.68 -2.00 -1.74
N LEU A 386 -0.66 -1.16 -1.55
CA LEU A 386 0.65 -1.60 -1.10
C LEU A 386 0.64 -2.07 0.36
N VAL A 387 -0.15 -1.43 1.22
CA VAL A 387 -0.42 -1.89 2.59
C VAL A 387 -1.11 -3.25 2.59
N LYS A 388 -2.25 -3.39 1.89
CA LYS A 388 -3.02 -4.63 1.84
C LYS A 388 -2.22 -5.77 1.19
N GLN A 389 -1.47 -5.48 0.13
CA GLN A 389 -0.55 -6.43 -0.50
C GLN A 389 0.49 -6.93 0.49
N THR A 390 1.08 -6.03 1.27
CA THR A 390 2.09 -6.37 2.28
C THR A 390 1.52 -7.23 3.40
N GLN A 391 0.35 -6.86 3.95
CA GLN A 391 -0.35 -7.66 4.97
C GLN A 391 -0.64 -9.07 4.45
N PHE A 392 -1.16 -9.17 3.23
CA PHE A 392 -1.40 -10.46 2.60
C PHE A 392 -0.12 -11.26 2.39
N LEU A 393 0.96 -10.63 1.94
CA LEU A 393 2.23 -11.29 1.70
C LEU A 393 2.85 -11.82 2.99
N SER A 394 2.66 -11.11 4.10
CA SER A 394 3.05 -11.56 5.44
C SER A 394 2.24 -12.78 5.88
N LEU A 395 0.92 -12.75 5.71
CA LEU A 395 0.06 -13.93 5.96
C LEU A 395 0.50 -15.12 5.12
N LEU A 396 0.78 -14.89 3.84
CA LEU A 396 1.23 -15.91 2.90
C LEU A 396 2.61 -16.46 3.29
N GLU A 397 3.53 -15.62 3.74
CA GLU A 397 4.82 -16.06 4.27
C GLU A 397 4.62 -16.93 5.52
N MET A 398 3.80 -16.51 6.48
CA MET A 398 3.53 -17.33 7.67
C MET A 398 2.87 -18.67 7.33
N LEU A 399 2.02 -18.71 6.30
CA LEU A 399 1.37 -19.91 5.82
C LEU A 399 2.38 -20.86 5.14
N VAL A 400 3.19 -20.34 4.20
CA VAL A 400 4.16 -21.11 3.42
C VAL A 400 5.29 -21.67 4.27
N TYR A 401 5.71 -20.96 5.32
CA TYR A 401 6.74 -21.42 6.25
C TYR A 401 6.20 -22.30 7.38
N ASN A 402 4.88 -22.55 7.42
CA ASN A 402 4.32 -23.39 8.48
C ASN A 402 4.68 -24.87 8.29
N ARG A 403 5.20 -25.49 9.36
CA ARG A 403 5.59 -26.90 9.40
C ARG A 403 4.41 -27.85 9.17
N THR A 404 3.19 -27.48 9.59
CA THR A 404 2.00 -28.31 9.38
C THR A 404 1.64 -28.38 7.89
N LEU A 405 1.66 -27.24 7.20
CA LEU A 405 1.37 -27.17 5.77
C LEU A 405 2.43 -27.93 4.95
N LYS A 406 3.71 -27.84 5.35
CA LYS A 406 4.81 -28.63 4.75
C LYS A 406 4.57 -30.15 4.85
N ARG A 407 3.89 -30.63 5.90
CA ARG A 407 3.53 -32.06 6.04
C ARG A 407 2.31 -32.45 5.23
N LEU A 408 1.40 -31.51 4.99
CA LEU A 408 0.07 -31.76 4.41
C LEU A 408 0.06 -31.60 2.88
N LEU A 409 0.85 -30.68 2.33
CA LEU A 409 0.99 -30.49 0.87
C LEU A 409 1.85 -31.59 0.23
N PRO A 410 1.50 -32.06 -0.99
CA PRO A 410 2.35 -32.99 -1.73
C PRO A 410 3.77 -32.44 -1.93
N LEU A 411 4.79 -33.24 -1.60
CA LEU A 411 6.20 -32.84 -1.71
C LEU A 411 6.60 -32.35 -3.10
N ARG A 412 5.93 -32.83 -4.16
CA ARG A 412 6.13 -32.38 -5.55
C ARG A 412 5.74 -30.92 -5.77
N ILE A 413 4.72 -30.45 -5.05
CA ILE A 413 4.25 -29.07 -5.10
C ILE A 413 5.05 -28.20 -4.14
N TYR A 414 5.53 -28.71 -3.00
CA TYR A 414 6.21 -27.86 -2.01
C TYR A 414 7.72 -27.68 -2.25
N ARG A 415 8.46 -28.75 -2.62
CA ARG A 415 9.94 -28.69 -2.72
C ARG A 415 10.49 -27.64 -3.69
N PRO A 416 10.00 -27.49 -4.93
CA PRO A 416 10.52 -26.47 -5.86
C PRO A 416 10.35 -25.03 -5.36
N PHE A 417 9.48 -24.82 -4.36
CA PHE A 417 9.14 -23.51 -3.83
C PHE A 417 9.91 -23.18 -2.55
N GLU A 418 10.26 -24.18 -1.75
CA GLU A 418 11.10 -24.02 -0.57
C GLU A 418 12.43 -23.33 -0.93
N ASP A 419 13.00 -23.68 -2.09
CA ASP A 419 14.26 -23.12 -2.58
C ASP A 419 14.11 -21.78 -3.32
N ARG A 420 12.89 -21.39 -3.72
CA ARG A 420 12.65 -20.21 -4.59
C ARG A 420 11.84 -19.08 -3.94
N ARG A 421 11.34 -19.28 -2.72
CA ARG A 421 10.47 -18.34 -1.97
C ARG A 421 11.18 -17.13 -1.39
N ALA A 422 12.49 -17.23 -1.14
CA ALA A 422 13.29 -16.12 -0.66
C ALA A 422 13.57 -15.13 -1.81
N VAL A 423 13.52 -13.85 -1.50
CA VAL A 423 14.05 -12.78 -2.37
C VAL A 423 15.55 -12.69 -2.10
N ASP A 424 16.34 -12.57 -3.17
CA ASP A 424 17.78 -12.40 -3.07
C ASP A 424 18.12 -11.06 -2.40
N ASP A 425 19.25 -10.99 -1.68
CA ASP A 425 19.64 -9.82 -0.87
C ASP A 425 19.85 -8.53 -1.69
N LYS A 426 20.07 -8.67 -3.00
CA LYS A 426 20.25 -7.54 -3.90
C LYS A 426 19.68 -7.79 -5.29
N ILE A 427 19.26 -6.70 -5.94
CA ILE A 427 18.89 -6.71 -7.37
C ILE A 427 19.76 -5.72 -8.14
N ILE A 428 20.16 -6.13 -9.36
CA ILE A 428 20.95 -5.30 -10.26
C ILE A 428 20.06 -4.86 -11.42
N VAL A 429 19.88 -3.55 -11.57
CA VAL A 429 19.16 -2.91 -12.67
C VAL A 429 20.18 -2.29 -13.62
N ARG A 430 20.07 -2.62 -14.91
CA ARG A 430 20.92 -2.04 -15.96
C ARG A 430 20.10 -1.03 -16.78
N PRO A 431 20.42 0.28 -16.74
CA PRO A 431 19.64 1.32 -17.40
C PRO A 431 19.75 1.26 -18.93
N ALA A 432 20.94 0.97 -19.46
CA ALA A 432 21.22 0.96 -20.90
C ALA A 432 20.62 -0.24 -21.68
N LYS A 433 20.23 -1.33 -21.01
CA LYS A 433 19.71 -2.54 -21.68
C LYS A 433 18.18 -2.46 -21.89
N PRO A 434 17.68 -2.79 -23.11
CA PRO A 434 16.25 -2.83 -23.38
C PRO A 434 15.55 -3.89 -22.51
N LEU A 435 14.26 -3.64 -22.21
CA LEU A 435 13.46 -4.45 -21.28
C LEU A 435 13.33 -5.94 -21.64
N GLU A 436 13.63 -6.31 -22.89
CA GLU A 436 13.26 -7.58 -23.48
C GLU A 436 14.24 -8.73 -23.16
N SER A 437 15.44 -8.44 -22.65
CA SER A 437 16.51 -9.45 -22.59
C SER A 437 16.54 -10.33 -21.33
N ILE A 438 15.72 -10.10 -20.30
CA ILE A 438 15.80 -10.90 -19.06
C ILE A 438 14.43 -11.11 -18.41
N ASN A 439 14.00 -12.37 -18.32
CA ASN A 439 12.81 -12.87 -17.59
C ASN A 439 12.76 -12.53 -16.08
N HIS A 440 13.60 -11.63 -15.58
CA HIS A 440 13.78 -11.28 -14.17
C HIS A 440 13.55 -9.79 -13.85
N THR A 441 13.21 -8.94 -14.82
CA THR A 441 13.22 -7.48 -14.60
C THR A 441 11.92 -6.95 -14.00
N LEU A 442 12.10 -5.86 -13.24
CA LEU A 442 11.06 -5.04 -12.61
C LEU A 442 10.10 -4.44 -13.65
N PRO A 443 8.84 -4.14 -13.29
CA PRO A 443 7.92 -3.40 -14.15
C PRO A 443 8.53 -2.09 -14.67
N LYS A 444 8.18 -1.69 -15.91
CA LYS A 444 8.70 -0.47 -16.58
C LYS A 444 8.63 0.76 -15.68
N SER A 445 7.46 1.00 -15.09
CA SER A 445 7.21 2.14 -14.19
C SER A 445 8.10 2.14 -12.95
N LEU A 446 8.42 0.97 -12.40
CA LEU A 446 9.29 0.85 -11.22
C LEU A 446 10.75 1.02 -11.58
N ARG A 447 11.16 0.48 -12.73
CA ARG A 447 12.51 0.68 -13.25
C ARG A 447 12.77 2.16 -13.52
N GLU A 448 11.81 2.85 -14.12
CA GLU A 448 11.87 4.30 -14.35
C GLU A 448 11.90 5.08 -13.03
N ALA A 449 11.08 4.72 -12.05
CA ALA A 449 11.08 5.38 -10.74
C ALA A 449 12.42 5.24 -10.00
N VAL A 450 13.07 4.07 -10.06
CA VAL A 450 14.41 3.85 -9.49
C VAL A 450 15.47 4.66 -10.23
N ILE A 451 15.38 4.74 -11.56
CA ILE A 451 16.32 5.54 -12.35
C ILE A 451 16.14 7.03 -12.01
N ASP A 452 14.90 7.51 -12.03
CA ASP A 452 14.57 8.91 -11.73
C ASP A 452 14.98 9.30 -10.31
N SER A 453 14.88 8.41 -9.31
CA SER A 453 15.30 8.70 -7.93
C SER A 453 16.82 8.84 -7.77
N ILE A 454 17.62 8.16 -8.59
CA ILE A 454 19.08 8.35 -8.58
C ILE A 454 19.45 9.64 -9.31
N TRP A 455 18.75 9.96 -10.40
CA TRP A 455 18.95 11.23 -11.10
C TRP A 455 18.63 12.44 -10.23
N SER A 456 17.53 12.41 -9.45
CA SER A 456 17.21 13.51 -8.54
C SER A 456 18.30 13.70 -7.50
N LYS A 457 18.80 12.62 -6.88
CA LYS A 457 19.92 12.71 -5.93
C LYS A 457 21.21 13.23 -6.54
N SER A 458 21.56 12.80 -7.75
CA SER A 458 22.75 13.31 -8.43
C SER A 458 22.64 14.82 -8.62
N GLN A 459 21.44 15.31 -8.92
CA GLN A 459 21.18 16.73 -9.12
C GLN A 459 21.16 17.51 -7.78
N ASP A 460 20.59 16.94 -6.73
CA ASP A 460 20.57 17.56 -5.40
C ASP A 460 21.99 17.66 -4.81
N ASN A 461 22.80 16.59 -4.93
CA ASN A 461 24.21 16.62 -4.53
C ASN A 461 25.00 17.69 -5.31
N GLU A 462 24.73 17.84 -6.60
CA GLU A 462 25.39 18.85 -7.43
C GLU A 462 25.02 20.28 -6.97
N VAL A 463 23.75 20.53 -6.67
CA VAL A 463 23.29 21.81 -6.13
C VAL A 463 23.93 22.08 -4.76
N GLU A 464 23.93 21.11 -3.85
CA GLU A 464 24.51 21.25 -2.51
C GLU A 464 26.02 21.53 -2.54
N VAL A 465 26.76 20.85 -3.42
CA VAL A 465 28.18 21.12 -3.64
C VAL A 465 28.39 22.53 -4.18
N THR A 466 27.56 23.00 -5.13
CA THR A 466 27.69 24.36 -5.66
C THR A 466 27.41 25.45 -4.63
N ILE A 467 26.41 25.26 -3.77
CA ILE A 467 26.08 26.20 -2.68
C ILE A 467 27.22 26.21 -1.65
N SER A 468 27.71 25.03 -1.24
CA SER A 468 28.81 24.92 -0.30
C SER A 468 30.09 25.59 -0.81
N LEU A 469 30.40 25.43 -2.11
CA LEU A 469 31.51 26.12 -2.74
C LEU A 469 31.29 27.64 -2.81
N GLN A 470 30.08 28.11 -3.07
CA GLN A 470 29.77 29.55 -3.04
C GLN A 470 29.96 30.14 -1.63
N ASP A 471 29.48 29.47 -0.59
CA ASP A 471 29.65 29.90 0.80
C ASP A 471 31.12 29.92 1.25
N ILE A 472 31.90 28.92 0.84
CA ILE A 472 33.35 28.89 1.09
C ILE A 472 34.04 30.06 0.39
N ASN A 473 33.69 30.33 -0.87
CA ASN A 473 34.25 31.46 -1.62
C ASN A 473 33.91 32.80 -0.94
N GLN A 474 32.66 32.99 -0.50
CA GLN A 474 32.25 34.20 0.19
C GLN A 474 33.03 34.41 1.51
N LYS A 475 33.21 33.34 2.31
CA LYS A 475 33.98 33.42 3.56
C LYS A 475 35.45 33.77 3.32
N ILE A 476 36.04 33.28 2.23
CA ILE A 476 37.43 33.59 1.86
C ILE A 476 37.54 35.04 1.40
N GLU A 477 36.60 35.54 0.59
CA GLU A 477 36.55 36.96 0.21
C GLU A 477 36.41 37.87 1.44
N ASP A 478 35.52 37.53 2.37
CA ASP A 478 35.34 38.27 3.63
C ASP A 478 36.63 38.28 4.47
N LEU A 479 37.32 37.12 4.59
CA LEU A 479 38.63 37.01 5.24
C LEU A 479 39.69 37.86 4.52
N THR A 480 39.68 37.87 3.19
CA THR A 480 40.60 38.69 2.38
C THR A 480 40.41 40.17 2.67
N ASP A 481 39.16 40.61 2.75
CA ASP A 481 38.80 41.99 3.06
C ASP A 481 39.16 42.39 4.49
N VAL A 482 38.97 41.49 5.47
CA VAL A 482 39.39 41.72 6.85
C VAL A 482 40.92 41.85 6.96
N VAL A 483 41.67 41.00 6.27
CA VAL A 483 43.15 41.06 6.22
C VAL A 483 43.61 42.36 5.54
N LYS A 484 42.97 42.78 4.45
CA LYS A 484 43.25 44.07 3.77
C LYS A 484 42.93 45.28 4.66
N ARG A 485 41.80 45.28 5.40
CA ARG A 485 41.47 46.33 6.37
C ARG A 485 42.43 46.34 7.57
N GLY A 486 42.84 45.17 8.05
CA GLY A 486 43.89 45.02 9.06
C GLY A 486 45.20 45.67 8.64
N SER A 487 45.65 45.37 7.41
CA SER A 487 46.89 45.91 6.84
C SER A 487 46.89 47.44 6.69
N SER A 488 45.74 48.05 6.38
CA SER A 488 45.60 49.51 6.26
C SER A 488 45.54 50.20 7.63
N SER A 489 44.95 49.57 8.65
CA SER A 489 44.90 50.09 10.02
C SER A 489 46.25 50.00 10.78
N SER A 490 47.08 48.98 10.49
CA SER A 490 48.40 48.79 11.11
C SER A 490 49.50 49.74 10.63
N SER A 491 49.22 50.63 9.67
CA SER A 491 50.14 51.67 9.21
C SER A 491 50.41 52.77 10.26
N SER A 492 49.79 52.72 11.44
CA SER A 492 49.89 53.73 12.49
C SER A 492 50.47 53.27 13.84
N SER A 493 50.88 52.01 14.01
CA SER A 493 51.63 51.60 15.23
C SER A 493 52.74 50.59 14.93
N VAL A 494 53.95 50.98 15.31
CA VAL A 494 55.22 50.28 15.09
C VAL A 494 55.25 49.00 15.92
N GLY A 495 55.38 47.83 15.28
CA GLY A 495 55.79 46.58 15.94
C GLY A 495 55.28 45.24 15.37
N GLY A 496 54.24 45.21 14.54
CA GLY A 496 53.61 43.95 14.06
C GLY A 496 53.88 43.56 12.60
N GLY A 497 54.80 44.24 11.91
CA GLY A 497 55.04 44.06 10.48
C GLY A 497 55.92 42.85 10.18
N ASN A 498 55.31 41.70 9.88
CA ASN A 498 55.86 40.65 8.99
C ASN A 498 54.95 39.41 8.83
N ILE A 499 53.83 39.32 9.57
CA ILE A 499 52.98 38.11 9.55
C ILE A 499 51.82 38.20 8.53
N LEU A 500 51.38 39.42 8.15
CA LEU A 500 50.24 39.59 7.23
C LEU A 500 50.55 39.31 5.75
N GLN A 501 51.77 39.59 5.29
CA GLN A 501 52.15 39.40 3.88
C GLN A 501 52.16 37.92 3.44
N PRO A 502 52.76 37.00 4.23
CA PRO A 502 52.67 35.57 3.96
C PRO A 502 51.23 35.04 4.03
N LEU A 503 50.40 35.64 4.88
CA LEU A 503 48.99 35.27 5.03
C LEU A 503 48.17 35.68 3.80
N LEU A 504 48.47 36.85 3.22
CA LEU A 504 47.86 37.33 1.98
C LEU A 504 48.26 36.47 0.77
N SER A 505 49.53 36.05 0.68
CA SER A 505 49.98 35.16 -0.39
C SER A 505 49.36 33.77 -0.29
N VAL A 506 49.26 33.21 0.92
CA VAL A 506 48.57 31.92 1.13
C VAL A 506 47.08 32.03 0.79
N LEU A 507 46.45 33.17 1.04
CA LEU A 507 45.05 33.40 0.70
C LEU A 507 44.84 33.53 -0.82
N GLU A 508 45.75 34.18 -1.54
CA GLU A 508 45.75 34.24 -3.00
C GLU A 508 45.99 32.86 -3.63
N ASP A 509 46.88 32.05 -3.07
CA ASP A 509 47.11 30.66 -3.49
C ASP A 509 45.84 29.80 -3.29
N ILE A 510 45.17 29.95 -2.15
CA ILE A 510 43.89 29.27 -1.87
C ILE A 510 42.81 29.72 -2.87
N GLN A 511 42.72 31.02 -3.20
CA GLN A 511 41.78 31.51 -4.20
C GLN A 511 42.08 30.96 -5.61
N HIS A 512 43.35 30.81 -5.96
CA HIS A 512 43.76 30.25 -7.25
C HIS A 512 43.44 28.74 -7.34
N GLU A 513 43.74 27.95 -6.30
CA GLU A 513 43.35 26.53 -6.25
C GLU A 513 41.82 26.33 -6.30
N GLN A 514 41.05 27.22 -5.66
CA GLN A 514 39.59 27.21 -5.74
C GLN A 514 39.08 27.51 -7.15
N ALA A 515 39.66 28.48 -7.86
CA ALA A 515 39.28 28.79 -9.24
C ALA A 515 39.53 27.60 -10.17
N ALA A 516 40.65 26.89 -9.98
CA ALA A 516 40.94 25.65 -10.70
C ALA A 516 39.91 24.54 -10.38
N MET A 517 39.54 24.39 -9.10
CA MET A 517 38.54 23.41 -8.67
C MET A 517 37.13 23.72 -9.24
N LYS A 518 36.78 25.00 -9.35
CA LYS A 518 35.54 25.48 -9.98
C LYS A 518 35.51 25.19 -11.48
N ALA A 519 36.62 25.36 -12.18
CA ALA A 519 36.75 24.99 -13.59
C ALA A 519 36.56 23.48 -13.82
N VAL A 520 37.10 22.64 -12.92
CA VAL A 520 36.87 21.19 -12.94
C VAL A 520 35.40 20.86 -12.70
N LEU A 521 34.73 21.54 -11.77
CA LEU A 521 33.31 21.34 -11.51
C LEU A 521 32.44 21.74 -12.72
N ASP A 522 32.79 22.82 -13.40
CA ASP A 522 32.07 23.28 -14.59
C ASP A 522 32.31 22.37 -15.82
N ASP A 523 33.50 21.73 -15.93
CA ASP A 523 33.74 20.65 -16.91
C ASP A 523 32.89 19.41 -16.61
N ILE A 524 32.75 19.05 -15.33
CA ILE A 524 31.87 17.96 -14.90
C ILE A 524 30.40 18.27 -15.24
N LYS A 525 29.94 19.51 -14.97
CA LYS A 525 28.60 19.98 -15.35
C LYS A 525 28.35 19.90 -16.86
N SER A 526 29.34 20.25 -17.66
CA SER A 526 29.27 20.16 -19.13
C SER A 526 29.02 18.72 -19.58
N LYS A 527 29.81 17.76 -19.05
CA LYS A 527 29.64 16.32 -19.34
C LYS A 527 28.28 15.78 -18.88
N ILE A 528 27.78 16.22 -17.73
CA ILE A 528 26.43 15.87 -17.25
C ILE A 528 25.34 16.49 -18.14
N GLY A 529 25.57 17.69 -18.67
CA GLY A 529 24.71 18.36 -19.64
C GLY A 529 24.62 17.61 -20.98
N GLU A 530 25.73 17.06 -21.46
CA GLU A 530 25.75 16.16 -22.62
C GLU A 530 24.95 14.87 -22.35
N ASP A 531 25.02 14.33 -21.13
CA ASP A 531 24.18 13.21 -20.67
C ASP A 531 22.68 13.57 -20.62
N ARG A 532 22.32 14.84 -20.39
CA ARG A 532 20.93 15.32 -20.52
C ARG A 532 20.47 15.39 -21.97
N ALA A 533 21.33 15.77 -22.90
CA ALA A 533 20.99 15.81 -24.33
C ALA A 533 20.83 14.38 -24.91
N SER A 534 21.68 13.44 -24.48
CA SER A 534 21.55 12.02 -24.83
C SER A 534 20.28 11.38 -24.22
N ARG A 535 19.81 11.84 -23.05
CA ARG A 535 18.48 11.48 -22.49
C ARG A 535 17.31 11.86 -23.40
N ALA A 536 17.35 13.00 -24.09
CA ALA A 536 16.31 13.39 -25.04
C ALA A 536 16.29 12.47 -26.27
N SER A 537 17.47 12.00 -26.71
CA SER A 537 17.63 10.99 -27.77
C SER A 537 17.11 9.61 -27.33
N VAL A 538 17.42 9.18 -26.11
CA VAL A 538 16.92 7.91 -25.55
C VAL A 538 15.40 7.97 -25.36
N ARG A 539 14.82 9.06 -24.81
CA ARG A 539 13.36 9.25 -24.78
C ARG A 539 12.74 9.34 -26.17
N GLY A 540 13.44 9.87 -27.18
CA GLY A 540 12.97 9.92 -28.56
C GLY A 540 12.71 8.54 -29.18
N HIS A 541 13.41 7.49 -28.70
CA HIS A 541 13.17 6.09 -29.09
C HIS A 541 12.02 5.41 -28.33
N TRP A 542 11.54 5.99 -27.24
CA TRP A 542 10.38 5.52 -26.49
C TRP A 542 9.24 6.50 -26.73
N GLY A 543 8.35 6.17 -27.68
CA GLY A 543 7.29 7.06 -28.19
C GLY A 543 6.53 7.86 -27.12
N PRO A 544 5.88 8.96 -27.52
CA PRO A 544 5.30 9.93 -26.59
C PRO A 544 4.34 9.25 -25.62
N ARG A 545 4.34 9.71 -24.36
CA ARG A 545 3.29 9.38 -23.39
C ARG A 545 1.94 9.54 -24.10
N PRO A 546 1.02 8.55 -24.08
CA PRO A 546 -0.34 8.84 -24.49
C PRO A 546 -0.83 10.00 -23.61
N PRO A 547 -1.52 11.01 -24.18
CA PRO A 547 -2.03 12.10 -23.38
C PRO A 547 -2.85 11.50 -22.24
N GLN A 548 -2.58 11.95 -21.02
CA GLN A 548 -3.49 11.73 -19.90
C GLN A 548 -4.83 12.32 -20.34
N ARG A 549 -5.75 11.47 -20.78
CA ARG A 549 -7.14 11.86 -20.95
C ARG A 549 -7.65 12.17 -19.56
N THR A 550 -7.91 13.47 -19.37
CA THR A 550 -8.74 14.08 -18.33
C THR A 550 -10.00 13.29 -18.07
#